data_AF-A0A967N9C0-F1
#
_entry.id   AF-A0A967N9C0-F1
#
_cell.length_a   1.000
_cell.length_b   1.000
_cell.length_c   1.000
_cell.angle_alpha   90.00
_cell.angle_beta   90.00
_cell.angle_gamma   90.00
#
_symmetry.space_group_name_H-M   'P 1'
#
loop_
_entity.id
_entity.type
_entity.pdbx_description
1 polymer ?
#
loop_
_entity_poly.entity_id
_entity_poly.type
_entity_poly.pdbx_seq_one_letter_code
_entity_poly.pdbx_strand_id
1 'polypeptide(L)'
;SLRLSSHLSAGLEYHYNRRWFPTRDESVDADVARLRVRAALNTRLSAEAFLQYEPSRERFAGDVRLRYRFAEGRDLYVVYNEARAPGGLPGMGDLPGDGRRRILLKYLHTVRF
;
A
#
# COMPACT_ATOMS: atom_id res chain seq x y z
N SER A 1 -2.89 -10.72 11.39
CA SER A 1 -3.14 -11.26 10.03
C SER A 1 -3.67 -12.67 10.14
N LEU A 2 -4.75 -12.97 9.42
CA LEU A 2 -5.38 -14.28 9.33
C LEU A 2 -4.79 -15.06 8.15
N ARG A 3 -4.49 -16.34 8.35
CA ARG A 3 -4.19 -17.27 7.25
C ARG A 3 -5.49 -17.91 6.82
N LEU A 4 -5.90 -17.65 5.58
CA LEU A 4 -7.12 -18.22 5.00
C LEU A 4 -6.84 -19.59 4.38
N SER A 5 -5.60 -19.82 3.93
CA SER A 5 -5.09 -21.12 3.50
C SER A 5 -3.56 -21.18 3.68
N SER A 6 -2.94 -22.30 3.30
CA SER A 6 -1.47 -22.41 3.24
C SER A 6 -0.83 -21.42 2.25
N HIS A 7 -1.61 -20.92 1.29
CA HIS A 7 -1.16 -20.10 0.19
C HIS A 7 -1.70 -18.67 0.22
N LEU A 8 -2.70 -18.37 1.08
CA LEU A 8 -3.35 -17.07 1.16
C LEU A 8 -3.39 -16.57 2.60
N SER A 9 -2.91 -15.34 2.80
CA SER A 9 -3.05 -14.63 4.07
C SER A 9 -3.56 -13.22 3.82
N ALA A 10 -4.40 -12.75 4.74
CA ALA A 10 -4.97 -11.41 4.71
C ALA A 10 -4.94 -10.81 6.12
N GLY A 11 -4.81 -9.50 6.23
CA GLY A 11 -4.84 -8.79 7.51
C GLY A 11 -5.48 -7.44 7.32
N LEU A 12 -6.49 -7.15 8.12
CA LEU A 12 -7.09 -5.84 8.27
C LEU A 12 -6.66 -5.28 9.63
N GLU A 13 -6.26 -4.02 9.65
CA GLU A 13 -5.91 -3.27 10.84
C GLU A 13 -6.60 -1.92 10.77
N TYR A 14 -7.18 -1.48 11.89
CA TYR A 14 -7.74 -0.15 12.03
C TYR A 14 -7.23 0.45 13.33
N HIS A 15 -6.59 1.62 13.23
CA HIS A 15 -6.07 2.38 14.36
C HIS A 15 -6.93 3.61 14.53
N TYR A 16 -7.66 3.68 15.66
CA TYR A 16 -8.42 4.85 16.05
C TYR A 16 -7.53 5.79 16.90
N ASN A 17 -7.44 7.06 16.53
CA ASN A 17 -6.60 8.03 17.26
C ASN A 17 -7.28 9.39 17.35
N ARG A 18 -7.97 9.63 18.46
CA ARG A 18 -8.56 10.93 18.79
C ARG A 18 -7.64 11.72 19.71
N ARG A 19 -7.25 12.91 19.28
CA ARG A 19 -6.47 13.87 20.09
C ARG A 19 -7.34 15.03 20.49
N TRP A 20 -7.40 15.31 21.79
CA TRP A 20 -8.14 16.43 22.37
C TRP A 20 -7.17 17.57 22.73
N PHE A 21 -7.50 18.79 22.30
CA PHE A 21 -6.73 20.01 22.57
C PHE A 21 -7.55 20.95 23.47
N PRO A 22 -7.40 20.86 24.81
CA PRO A 22 -8.29 21.55 25.75
C PRO A 22 -8.18 23.07 25.67
N THR A 23 -7.00 23.61 25.33
CA THR A 23 -6.78 25.05 25.18
C THR A 23 -7.50 25.66 23.96
N ARG A 24 -7.89 24.83 22.99
CA ARG A 24 -8.55 25.27 21.75
C ARG A 24 -9.99 24.77 21.62
N ASP A 25 -10.46 23.97 22.59
CA ASP A 25 -11.74 23.25 22.52
C ASP A 25 -11.92 22.45 21.21
N GLU A 26 -10.82 21.85 20.72
CA GLU A 26 -10.77 21.15 19.44
C GLU A 26 -10.39 19.68 19.63
N SER A 27 -10.93 18.80 18.77
CA SER A 27 -10.48 17.42 18.67
C SER A 27 -10.12 17.04 17.24
N VAL A 28 -9.03 16.28 17.07
CA VAL A 28 -8.55 15.80 15.78
C VAL A 28 -8.54 14.28 15.77
N ASP A 29 -9.24 13.69 14.82
CA ASP A 29 -9.20 12.25 14.55
C ASP A 29 -8.12 11.96 13.50
N ALA A 30 -7.24 11.01 13.80
CA ALA A 30 -6.10 10.60 12.99
C ALA A 30 -6.17 9.10 12.68
N ASP A 31 -7.37 8.65 12.33
CA ASP A 31 -7.65 7.25 12.09
C ASP A 31 -6.95 6.71 10.85
N VAL A 32 -6.52 5.45 10.90
CA VAL A 32 -5.87 4.78 9.77
C VAL A 32 -6.39 3.36 9.63
N ALA A 33 -6.90 3.03 8.44
CA ALA A 33 -7.21 1.65 8.05
C ALA A 33 -6.11 1.09 7.14
N ARG A 34 -5.69 -0.15 7.37
CA ARG A 34 -4.67 -0.86 6.59
C ARG A 34 -5.13 -2.26 6.22
N LEU A 35 -4.98 -2.61 4.95
CA LEU A 35 -5.22 -3.95 4.43
C LEU A 35 -3.93 -4.52 3.86
N ARG A 36 -3.57 -5.74 4.25
CA ARG A 36 -2.46 -6.49 3.67
C ARG A 36 -2.94 -7.85 3.19
N VAL A 37 -2.64 -8.19 1.94
CA VAL A 37 -2.96 -9.48 1.34
C VAL A 37 -1.70 -10.07 0.73
N ARG A 38 -1.46 -11.37 0.96
CA ARG A 38 -0.35 -12.12 0.35
C ARG A 38 -0.88 -13.45 -0.18
N ALA A 39 -0.55 -13.73 -1.43
CA ALA A 39 -0.96 -14.95 -2.12
C ALA A 39 0.23 -15.62 -2.81
N ALA A 40 0.47 -16.90 -2.52
CA ALA A 40 1.35 -17.77 -3.29
C ALA A 40 0.51 -18.56 -4.28
N LEU A 41 0.31 -18.02 -5.48
CA LEU A 41 -0.60 -18.60 -6.48
C LEU A 41 -0.08 -19.95 -7.01
N ASN A 42 1.24 -20.08 -7.16
CA ASN A 42 1.94 -21.35 -7.39
C ASN A 42 3.43 -21.23 -6.99
N THR A 43 4.24 -22.25 -7.28
CA THR A 43 5.68 -22.29 -6.94
C THR A 43 6.52 -21.22 -7.64
N ARG A 44 6.00 -20.62 -8.72
CA ARG A 44 6.66 -19.56 -9.49
C ARG A 44 6.00 -18.20 -9.34
N LEU A 45 4.70 -18.13 -9.02
CA LEU A 45 3.91 -16.91 -9.03
C LEU A 45 3.40 -16.56 -7.63
N SER A 46 3.68 -15.34 -7.19
CA SER A 46 3.17 -14.80 -5.92
C SER A 46 2.73 -13.35 -6.08
N ALA A 47 1.75 -12.93 -5.29
CA ALA A 47 1.27 -11.57 -5.22
C ALA A 47 1.25 -11.05 -3.78
N GLU A 48 1.55 -9.77 -3.59
CA GLU A 48 1.37 -9.05 -2.33
C GLU A 48 0.66 -7.72 -2.63
N ALA A 49 -0.29 -7.35 -1.79
CA ALA A 49 -0.97 -6.06 -1.84
C ALA A 49 -0.99 -5.44 -0.44
N PHE A 50 -0.72 -4.15 -0.38
CA PHE A 50 -0.81 -3.33 0.82
C PHE A 50 -1.59 -2.05 0.49
N LEU A 51 -2.71 -1.83 1.17
CA LEU A 51 -3.54 -0.64 1.03
C LEU A 51 -3.63 0.09 2.37
N GLN A 52 -3.63 1.41 2.35
CA GLN A 52 -3.83 2.27 3.51
C GLN A 52 -4.82 3.39 3.16
N TYR A 53 -5.70 3.71 4.11
CA TYR A 53 -6.64 4.82 4.02
C TYR A 53 -6.65 5.63 5.32
N GLU A 54 -6.57 6.95 5.20
CA GLU A 54 -6.66 7.92 6.30
C GLU A 54 -7.92 8.77 6.08
N PRO A 55 -9.05 8.47 6.76
CA PRO A 55 -10.33 9.13 6.51
C PRO A 55 -10.29 10.64 6.72
N SER A 56 -9.68 11.10 7.83
CA SER A 56 -9.64 12.53 8.19
C SER A 56 -8.82 13.40 7.23
N ARG A 57 -8.04 12.79 6.36
CA ARG A 57 -7.26 13.47 5.32
C ARG A 57 -7.68 13.09 3.91
N GLU A 58 -8.66 12.21 3.78
CA GLU A 58 -9.07 11.58 2.52
C GLU A 58 -7.88 10.99 1.73
N ARG A 59 -6.84 10.52 2.42
CA ARG A 59 -5.62 10.00 1.79
C ARG A 59 -5.71 8.51 1.59
N PHE A 60 -5.26 8.07 0.43
CA PHE A 60 -5.15 6.67 0.07
C PHE A 60 -3.73 6.36 -0.42
N ALA A 61 -3.19 5.21 -0.01
CA ALA A 61 -1.95 4.67 -0.56
C ALA A 61 -2.12 3.18 -0.86
N GLY A 62 -1.52 2.71 -1.95
CA GLY A 62 -1.54 1.32 -2.37
C GLY A 62 -0.22 0.89 -2.99
N ASP A 63 0.28 -0.29 -2.60
CA ASP A 63 1.36 -1.02 -3.26
C ASP A 63 0.86 -2.41 -3.61
N VAL A 64 0.92 -2.78 -4.89
CA VAL A 64 0.57 -4.12 -5.36
C VAL A 64 1.77 -4.65 -6.14
N ARG A 65 2.21 -5.85 -5.77
CA ARG A 65 3.39 -6.50 -6.33
C ARG A 65 3.04 -7.90 -6.79
N LEU A 66 3.24 -8.15 -8.08
CA LEU A 66 3.26 -9.48 -8.66
C LEU A 66 4.72 -9.90 -8.85
N ARG A 67 5.07 -11.13 -8.48
CA ARG A 67 6.38 -11.73 -8.69
C ARG A 67 6.25 -13.04 -9.45
N TYR A 68 6.98 -13.17 -10.55
CA TYR A 68 7.16 -14.43 -11.27
C TYR A 68 8.62 -14.88 -11.21
N ARG A 69 8.86 -16.11 -10.78
CA ARG A 69 10.16 -16.76 -10.72
C ARG A 69 10.35 -17.62 -11.96
N PHE A 70 11.27 -17.23 -12.84
CA PHE A 70 11.64 -18.04 -14.00
C PHE A 70 12.49 -19.25 -13.60
N ALA A 71 13.46 -19.02 -12.73
CA ALA A 71 14.37 -20.01 -12.17
C ALA A 71 14.90 -19.52 -10.81
N GLU A 72 15.65 -20.35 -10.09
CA GLU A 72 16.37 -19.88 -8.91
C GLU A 72 17.26 -18.68 -9.27
N GLY A 73 17.16 -17.59 -8.51
CA GLY A 73 17.91 -16.36 -8.77
C GLY A 73 17.43 -15.53 -9.97
N ARG A 74 16.31 -15.86 -10.62
CA ARG A 74 15.73 -15.12 -11.76
C ARG A 74 14.27 -14.78 -11.51
N ASP A 75 14.01 -13.54 -11.12
CA ASP A 75 12.69 -13.05 -10.75
C ASP A 75 12.27 -11.83 -11.59
N LEU A 76 11.01 -11.81 -12.00
CA LEU A 76 10.34 -10.65 -12.58
C LEU A 76 9.31 -10.11 -11.60
N TYR A 77 9.28 -8.80 -11.45
CA TYR A 77 8.30 -8.09 -10.64
C TYR A 77 7.53 -7.09 -11.50
N VAL A 78 6.21 -7.10 -11.33
CA VAL A 78 5.33 -6.01 -11.74
C VAL A 78 4.85 -5.34 -10.47
N VAL A 79 5.13 -4.05 -10.31
CA VAL A 79 4.77 -3.30 -9.12
C VAL A 79 3.90 -2.11 -9.51
N TYR A 80 2.69 -2.07 -8.99
CA TYR A 80 1.81 -0.91 -9.06
C TYR A 80 1.86 -0.15 -7.74
N ASN A 81 2.11 1.14 -7.81
CA ASN A 81 2.07 2.05 -6.66
C ASN A 81 1.08 3.16 -6.94
N GLU A 82 0.29 3.49 -5.94
CA GLU A 82 -0.63 4.61 -5.97
C GLU A 82 -0.60 5.38 -4.65
N ALA A 83 -0.61 6.69 -4.74
CA ALA A 83 -0.88 7.58 -3.63
C ALA A 83 -1.85 8.66 -4.12
N ARG A 84 -2.96 8.84 -3.40
CA ARG A 84 -3.97 9.87 -3.67
C ARG A 84 -4.16 10.69 -2.41
N ALA A 85 -4.16 12.01 -2.54
CA ALA A 85 -4.67 12.93 -1.55
C ALA A 85 -5.79 13.77 -2.19
N PRO A 86 -6.69 14.38 -1.39
CA PRO A 86 -7.63 15.35 -1.92
C PRO A 86 -6.86 16.45 -2.66
N GLY A 87 -7.35 16.80 -3.86
CA GLY A 87 -6.78 17.87 -4.67
C GLY A 87 -6.85 19.21 -3.96
N GLY A 88 -5.87 20.08 -4.21
CA GLY A 88 -5.89 21.44 -3.68
C GLY A 88 -7.06 22.26 -4.22
N LEU A 89 -7.40 23.34 -3.50
CA LEU A 89 -8.38 24.33 -3.97
C LEU A 89 -7.99 24.83 -5.38
N PRO A 90 -8.97 25.08 -6.28
CA PRO A 90 -8.69 25.67 -7.59
C PRO A 90 -7.89 26.96 -7.43
N GLY A 91 -6.70 27.03 -8.04
CA GLY A 91 -5.83 28.22 -8.01
C GLY A 91 -4.62 28.17 -7.06
N MET A 92 -4.43 27.09 -6.29
CA MET A 92 -3.31 26.97 -5.34
C MET A 92 -2.09 26.17 -5.84
N GLY A 93 -2.09 25.73 -7.11
CA GLY A 93 -1.07 24.85 -7.67
C GLY A 93 -1.12 23.42 -7.11
N ASP A 94 -0.51 22.45 -7.80
CA ASP A 94 -0.51 21.05 -7.38
C ASP A 94 0.09 20.92 -5.97
N LEU A 95 -0.78 20.66 -4.97
CA LEU A 95 -0.32 20.32 -3.63
C LEU A 95 0.50 19.02 -3.71
N PRO A 96 1.55 18.85 -2.88
CA PRO A 96 2.31 17.61 -2.81
C PRO A 96 1.40 16.50 -2.26
N GLY A 97 0.72 15.81 -3.18
CA GLY A 97 -0.44 14.96 -2.91
C GLY A 97 -1.27 14.65 -4.15
N ASP A 98 -1.04 15.38 -5.25
CA ASP A 98 -1.64 15.08 -6.54
C ASP A 98 -1.40 13.62 -6.93
N GLY A 99 -2.45 12.94 -7.39
CA GLY A 99 -2.55 11.48 -7.44
C GLY A 99 -1.38 10.83 -8.21
N ARG A 100 -0.40 10.29 -7.49
CA ARG A 100 0.77 9.63 -8.10
C ARG A 100 0.48 8.16 -8.33
N ARG A 101 0.40 7.76 -9.60
CA ARG A 101 0.30 6.37 -10.02
C ARG A 101 1.57 5.97 -10.76
N ARG A 102 2.12 4.81 -10.45
CA ARG A 102 3.33 4.29 -11.11
C ARG A 102 3.21 2.79 -11.30
N ILE A 103 3.57 2.34 -12.50
CA ILE A 103 3.83 0.93 -12.79
C ILE A 103 5.33 0.77 -12.98
N LEU A 104 5.94 -0.20 -12.30
CA LEU A 104 7.34 -0.56 -12.42
C LEU A 104 7.45 -2.02 -12.84
N LEU A 105 8.22 -2.25 -13.89
CA LEU A 105 8.69 -3.58 -14.26
C LEU A 105 10.14 -3.72 -13.79
N LYS A 106 10.44 -4.75 -13.00
CA LYS A 106 11.78 -5.01 -12.48
C LYS A 106 12.17 -6.46 -12.72
N TYR A 107 13.31 -6.68 -13.36
CA TYR A 107 13.94 -7.99 -13.47
C TYR A 107 15.15 -8.07 -12.52
N LEU A 108 15.25 -9.17 -11.77
CA LEU A 108 16.34 -9.44 -10.84
C LEU A 108 17.04 -10.73 -11.26
N HIS A 109 18.36 -10.63 -11.47
CA HIS A 109 19.23 -11.77 -11.70
C HIS A 109 20.28 -11.82 -10.60
N THR A 110 20.29 -12.90 -9.83
CA THR A 110 21.28 -13.17 -8.78
C THR A 110 22.37 -14.08 -9.33
N VAL A 111 23.61 -13.61 -9.32
CA VAL A 111 24.80 -14.39 -9.67
C VAL A 111 25.49 -14.79 -8.38
N ARG A 112 25.86 -16.07 -8.24
CA ARG A 112 26.67 -16.57 -7.11
C ARG A 112 28.07 -16.87 -7.61
N PHE A 113 29.08 -16.51 -6.82
CA PHE A 113 30.50 -16.81 -7.04
C PHE A 113 30.99 -17.74 -5.92
#